data_AF-M0M7Y2-F1
#
_entry.id   AF-M0M7Y2-F1
#
_cell.length_a   1.000
_cell.length_b   1.000
_cell.length_c   1.000
_cell.angle_alpha   90.00
_cell.angle_beta   90.00
_cell.angle_gamma   90.00
#
_symmetry.space_group_name_H-M   'P 1'
#
loop_
_entity.id
_entity.type
_entity.pdbx_description
1 polymer ?
#
loop_
_entity_poly.entity_id
_entity_poly.type
_entity_poly.pdbx_seq_one_letter_code
_entity_poly.pdbx_strand_id
1 'polypeptide(L)'
;MLPVYIGAVALGYQVAIPIAVLVVALGKLGSVVPAPGGTGSVEVMVTAGLTALAGIDPAAALTIALVYRLCTYWLTIGVGGLSVAGLFARRSVA
;
A
#
# COMPACT_ATOMS: atom_id res chain seq x y z
N MET A 1 6.21 4.33 3.45
CA MET A 1 7.67 4.07 3.52
C MET A 1 7.94 2.86 4.39
N LEU A 2 7.56 2.90 5.68
CA LEU A 2 7.83 1.83 6.64
C LEU A 2 7.31 0.43 6.22
N PRO A 3 6.06 0.26 5.73
CA PRO A 3 5.58 -1.07 5.32
C PRO A 3 6.31 -1.64 4.09
N VAL A 4 6.75 -0.78 3.16
CA VAL A 4 7.51 -1.19 1.98
C VAL A 4 8.90 -1.68 2.41
N TYR A 5 9.57 -0.94 3.27
CA TYR A 5 10.89 -1.33 3.79
C TYR A 5 10.81 -2.63 4.60
N ILE A 6 9.86 -2.74 5.52
CA ILE A 6 9.67 -3.96 6.33
C ILE A 6 9.29 -5.15 5.45
N GLY A 7 8.40 -4.96 4.47
CA GLY A 7 8.00 -6.01 3.53
C GLY A 7 9.18 -6.52 2.70
N ALA A 8 10.05 -5.62 2.23
CA ALA A 8 11.27 -6.01 1.53
C ALA A 8 12.22 -6.83 2.41
N VAL A 9 12.48 -6.36 3.63
CA VAL A 9 13.35 -7.05 4.59
C VAL A 9 12.77 -8.43 4.97
N ALA A 10 11.45 -8.53 5.16
CA ALA A 10 10.77 -9.79 5.47
C ALA A 10 10.91 -10.84 4.35
N LEU A 11 11.01 -10.39 3.09
CA LEU A 11 11.25 -11.25 1.93
C LEU A 11 12.76 -11.47 1.66
N GLY A 12 13.65 -10.98 2.52
CA GLY A 12 15.11 -11.14 2.38
C GLY A 12 15.78 -10.09 1.49
N TYR A 13 15.07 -9.06 1.04
CA TYR A 13 15.63 -7.98 0.22
C TYR A 13 16.13 -6.82 1.08
N GLN A 14 17.37 -6.41 0.85
CA GLN A 14 17.94 -5.20 1.44
C GLN A 14 17.69 -4.01 0.51
N VAL A 15 16.77 -3.13 0.90
CA VAL A 15 16.41 -1.93 0.11
C VAL A 15 16.88 -0.69 0.83
N ALA A 16 17.58 0.20 0.13
CA ALA A 16 17.97 1.48 0.68
C ALA A 16 16.73 2.32 1.02
N ILE A 17 16.71 2.96 2.20
CA ILE A 17 15.58 3.79 2.66
C ILE A 17 15.16 4.85 1.62
N PRO A 18 16.08 5.56 0.92
CA PRO A 18 15.72 6.50 -0.13
C PRO A 18 14.88 5.87 -1.25
N ILE A 19 15.17 4.63 -1.65
CA ILE A 19 14.42 3.91 -2.69
C ILE A 19 13.01 3.61 -2.18
N ALA A 20 12.87 3.12 -0.94
CA ALA A 20 11.55 2.86 -0.35
C ALA A 20 10.69 4.13 -0.23
N VAL A 21 11.30 5.29 0.04
CA VAL A 21 10.61 6.59 0.05
C VAL A 21 10.18 7.00 -1.36
N LEU A 22 11.09 6.91 -2.33
CA LEU A 22 10.82 7.27 -3.72
C LEU A 22 9.72 6.41 -4.33
N VAL A 23 9.77 5.10 -4.14
CA VAL A 23 8.74 4.14 -4.60
C VAL A 23 7.37 4.47 -4.02
N VAL A 24 7.30 4.85 -2.74
CA VAL A 24 6.03 5.25 -2.13
C VAL A 24 5.52 6.56 -2.72
N ALA A 25 6.41 7.52 -2.99
CA ALA A 25 6.04 8.76 -3.69
C ALA A 25 5.49 8.47 -5.11
N LEU A 26 6.14 7.56 -5.86
CA LEU A 26 5.64 7.08 -7.16
C LEU A 26 4.26 6.43 -7.03
N GLY A 27 4.04 5.61 -6.01
CA GLY A 27 2.73 5.02 -5.70
C GLY A 27 1.64 6.08 -5.50
N LYS A 28 1.95 7.21 -4.85
CA LYS A 28 1.00 8.33 -4.69
C LYS A 28 0.68 9.03 -6.01
N LEU A 29 1.64 9.14 -6.93
CA LEU A 29 1.37 9.62 -8.29
C LEU A 29 0.42 8.67 -9.04
N GLY A 30 0.55 7.37 -8.80
CA GLY A 30 -0.39 6.36 -9.30
C GLY A 30 -1.85 6.61 -8.88
N SER A 31 -2.09 7.24 -7.73
CA SER A 31 -3.45 7.60 -7.29
C SER A 31 -4.10 8.72 -8.10
N VAL A 32 -3.32 9.47 -8.89
CA VAL A 32 -3.84 10.52 -9.79
C VAL A 32 -4.31 9.93 -11.13
N VAL A 33 -3.84 8.73 -11.48
CA VAL A 33 -4.29 8.02 -12.67
C VAL A 33 -5.77 7.64 -12.46
N PRO A 34 -6.67 7.96 -13.42
CA PRO A 34 -8.09 7.65 -13.32
C PRO A 34 -8.34 6.14 -13.51
N ALA A 35 -7.90 5.34 -12.54
CA ALA A 35 -8.20 3.92 -12.43
C ALA A 35 -9.45 3.77 -11.53
N PRO A 36 -10.46 2.97 -11.92
CA PRO A 36 -11.64 2.75 -11.09
C PRO A 36 -11.21 2.24 -9.70
N GLY A 37 -11.68 2.93 -8.65
CA GLY A 37 -11.38 2.61 -7.24
C GLY A 37 -9.99 2.98 -6.71
N GLY A 38 -9.08 3.50 -7.55
CA GLY A 38 -7.68 3.75 -7.14
C GLY A 38 -6.91 2.47 -6.73
N THR A 39 -7.54 1.30 -6.91
CA THR A 39 -7.07 -0.05 -6.59
C THR A 39 -6.51 -0.70 -7.86
N GLY A 40 -5.26 -0.41 -8.20
CA GLY A 40 -4.53 -1.02 -9.32
C GLY A 40 -3.30 -0.20 -9.70
N SER A 41 -3.48 1.11 -9.86
CA SER A 41 -2.39 2.02 -10.26
C SER A 41 -1.28 2.13 -9.22
N VAL A 42 -1.64 2.17 -7.93
CA VAL A 42 -0.65 2.22 -6.84
C VAL A 42 0.16 0.93 -6.76
N GLU A 43 -0.46 -0.26 -6.89
CA GLU A 43 0.29 -1.51 -6.91
C GLU A 43 1.27 -1.54 -8.08
N VAL A 44 0.81 -1.17 -9.28
CA VAL A 44 1.65 -1.17 -10.48
C VAL A 44 2.83 -0.22 -10.31
N MET A 45 2.61 1.01 -9.85
CA MET A 45 3.69 1.99 -9.66
C MET A 45 4.70 1.56 -8.59
N VAL A 46 4.23 0.99 -7.47
CA VAL A 46 5.12 0.50 -6.41
C VAL A 46 5.90 -0.72 -6.87
N THR A 47 5.24 -1.67 -7.55
CA THR A 47 5.87 -2.88 -8.09
C THR A 47 6.92 -2.51 -9.13
N ALA A 48 6.56 -1.69 -10.12
CA ALA A 48 7.48 -1.24 -11.16
C ALA A 48 8.66 -0.46 -10.56
N GLY A 49 8.43 0.39 -9.55
CA GLY A 49 9.47 1.13 -8.86
C GLY A 49 10.46 0.22 -8.14
N LEU A 50 9.97 -0.80 -7.41
CA LEU A 50 10.84 -1.76 -6.71
C LEU A 50 11.63 -2.64 -7.67
N THR A 51 10.99 -3.11 -8.74
CA THR A 51 11.68 -3.92 -9.76
C THR A 51 12.72 -3.10 -10.51
N ALA A 52 12.39 -1.88 -10.93
CA ALA A 52 13.30 -1.04 -11.71
C ALA A 52 14.47 -0.45 -10.88
N LEU A 53 14.20 -0.04 -9.63
CA LEU A 53 15.19 0.69 -8.81
C LEU A 53 15.94 -0.21 -7.82
N ALA A 54 15.32 -1.28 -7.33
CA ALA A 54 15.92 -2.19 -6.35
C ALA A 54 16.22 -3.58 -6.91
N GLY A 55 15.86 -3.87 -8.18
CA GLY A 55 16.12 -5.17 -8.82
C GLY A 55 15.33 -6.32 -8.19
N ILE A 56 14.24 -6.02 -7.48
CA ILE A 56 13.41 -7.04 -6.81
C ILE A 56 12.57 -7.77 -7.86
N ASP A 57 12.48 -9.10 -7.72
CA ASP A 57 11.62 -9.94 -8.55
C ASP A 57 10.18 -9.39 -8.59
N PRO A 58 9.53 -9.32 -9.77
CA PRO A 58 8.20 -8.72 -9.88
C PRO A 58 7.14 -9.33 -8.95
N ALA A 59 7.19 -10.63 -8.69
CA ALA A 59 6.23 -11.28 -7.80
C ALA A 59 6.48 -10.88 -6.34
N ALA A 60 7.75 -10.79 -5.92
CA ALA A 60 8.11 -10.28 -4.60
C ALA A 60 7.76 -8.79 -4.45
N ALA A 61 8.04 -7.96 -5.47
CA ALA A 61 7.71 -6.54 -5.48
C ALA A 61 6.20 -6.29 -5.38
N LEU A 62 5.38 -7.08 -6.08
CA LEU A 62 3.92 -7.04 -5.97
C LEU A 62 3.46 -7.41 -4.56
N THR A 63 4.05 -8.45 -3.97
CA THR A 63 3.75 -8.86 -2.59
C THR A 63 4.01 -7.72 -1.60
N ILE A 64 5.15 -7.03 -1.74
CA ILE A 64 5.48 -5.84 -0.92
C ILE A 64 4.45 -4.73 -1.14
N ALA A 65 4.04 -4.48 -2.40
CA ALA A 65 3.04 -3.48 -2.74
C ALA A 65 1.67 -3.78 -2.09
N LEU A 66 1.25 -5.04 -2.06
CA LEU A 66 0.00 -5.47 -1.42
C LEU A 66 0.06 -5.34 0.11
N VAL A 67 1.18 -5.69 0.74
CA VAL A 67 1.38 -5.46 2.19
C VAL A 67 1.30 -3.97 2.50
N TYR A 68 1.93 -3.13 1.67
CA TYR A 68 1.84 -1.69 1.81
C TYR A 68 0.39 -1.18 1.68
N ARG A 69 -0.40 -1.70 0.74
CA ARG A 69 -1.82 -1.36 0.53
C ARG A 69 -2.70 -1.82 1.69
N LEU A 70 -2.45 -3.02 2.21
CA LEU A 70 -3.13 -3.52 3.39
C LEU A 70 -2.94 -2.57 4.57
N CYS A 71 -1.69 -2.20 4.86
CA CYS A 71 -1.37 -1.34 6.00
C CYS A 71 -1.89 0.10 5.86
N THR A 72 -1.89 0.67 4.65
CA THR A 72 -2.15 2.11 4.47
C THR A 72 -3.55 2.44 3.99
N TYR A 73 -4.18 1.53 3.25
CA TYR A 73 -5.46 1.75 2.60
C TYR A 73 -6.56 0.88 3.22
N TRP A 74 -6.43 -0.45 3.15
CA TRP A 74 -7.52 -1.34 3.58
C TRP A 74 -7.76 -1.34 5.08
N LEU A 75 -6.71 -1.34 5.91
CA LEU A 75 -6.87 -1.25 7.37
C LEU A 75 -7.49 0.09 7.77
N THR A 76 -7.03 1.21 7.19
CA THR A 76 -7.57 2.54 7.49
C THR A 76 -9.05 2.64 7.15
N ILE A 77 -9.45 2.14 5.97
CA ILE A 77 -10.86 2.11 5.54
C ILE A 77 -11.67 1.18 6.44
N GLY A 78 -11.15 -0.01 6.76
CA GLY A 78 -11.83 -0.97 7.62
C GLY A 78 -12.10 -0.41 9.01
N VAL A 79 -11.11 0.21 9.64
CA VAL A 79 -11.25 0.85 10.96
C VAL A 79 -12.25 2.01 10.92
N GLY A 80 -12.20 2.85 9.89
CA GLY A 80 -13.16 3.94 9.70
C GLY A 80 -14.59 3.42 9.54
N GLY A 81 -14.78 2.40 8.70
CA GLY A 81 -16.08 1.76 8.46
C GLY A 81 -16.66 1.12 9.71
N LEU A 82 -15.84 0.38 10.48
CA LEU A 82 -16.26 -0.24 11.74
C LEU A 82 -16.65 0.81 12.79
N SER A 83 -15.93 1.94 12.84
CA SER A 83 -16.26 3.04 13.76
C SER A 83 -17.64 3.61 13.45
N VAL A 84 -17.91 3.87 12.16
CA VAL A 84 -19.21 4.37 11.69
C VAL A 84 -20.33 3.36 11.92
N ALA A 85 -20.10 2.08 11.58
CA ALA A 85 -21.06 1.01 11.84
C ALA A 85 -21.42 0.90 13.32
N GLY A 86 -20.44 1.03 14.21
CA GLY A 86 -20.65 1.06 15.66
C GLY A 86 -21.48 2.25 16.13
N LEU A 87 -21.32 3.43 15.51
CA LEU A 87 -22.16 4.60 15.80
C LEU A 87 -23.60 4.38 15.36
N PHE A 88 -23.82 3.85 14.15
CA PHE A 88 -25.17 3.56 13.66
C PHE A 88 -25.86 2.49 14.50
N ALA A 89 -25.17 1.41 14.86
CA ALA A 89 -25.72 0.36 15.71
C ALA A 89 -26.20 0.88 17.08
N ARG A 90 -25.51 1.88 17.65
CA ARG A 90 -25.92 2.54 18.91
C ARG A 90 -27.11 3.49 18.73
N ARG A 91 -27.26 4.09 17.55
CA ARG A 91 -28.33 5.05 17.24
C ARG A 91 -29.66 4.37 16.91
N SER A 92 -29.65 3.13 16.45
CA SER A 92 -30.86 2.35 16.14
C SER A 92 -31.60 1.82 17.37
N VAL A 93 -31.02 1.94 18.57
CA VAL A 93 -31.54 1.38 19.83
C VAL A 93 -32.12 2.46 20.75
N ALA A 94 -32.01 3.74 20.37
CA ALA A 94 -32.61 4.89 21.06
C ALA A 94 -33.82 5.41 20.28
#